data_AF-Q4J8Z7-F1
#
_entry.id   AF-Q4J8Z7-F1
#
_cell.length_a   1.000
_cell.length_b   1.000
_cell.length_c   1.000
_cell.angle_alpha   90.00
_cell.angle_beta   90.00
_cell.angle_gamma   90.00
#
_symmetry.space_group_name_H-M   'P 1'
#
loop_
_entity.id
_entity.type
_entity.pdbx_description
1 polymer ?
#
loop_
_entity_poly.entity_id
_entity_poly.type
_entity_poly.pdbx_seq_one_letter_code
_entity_poly.pdbx_strand_id
1 'polypeptide(L)'
;MPKRKKQEEEKSKENSTKEEKTKSTKKKSTKEKYVNPLELLDEYLDEVINSLGIAYLNLDREGFKELIKEPFSAAVGEVKSKPKSRTIINRLLANKEALMEFLAVKLLRVVNPEKLTNDQLEFVVFNIKSAIKDLGPWLYEKCNQLNRKDLEDILRSTWATYGINSPVKCPKCGFNSIMPDLSCYICKSVISMKQLKEIIGVISVLQDYYEFDKEGFKEILTKGYFYYSWDGVIPPGKSKSSDLSLVFEVILNKDEKEKLNKFYTAHNIPAQS
;
A
#
# COMPACT_ATOMS: atom_id res chain seq x y z
N MET A 1 -52.47 40.32 -3.90
CA MET A 1 -53.82 39.78 -3.66
C MET A 1 -54.17 38.81 -4.78
N PRO A 2 -54.91 37.71 -4.58
CA PRO A 2 -54.92 36.79 -3.43
C PRO A 2 -54.82 35.30 -3.82
N LYS A 3 -54.56 34.48 -2.80
CA LYS A 3 -54.53 33.00 -2.70
C LYS A 3 -55.93 32.35 -2.85
N ARG A 4 -55.97 31.05 -3.24
CA ARG A 4 -56.64 29.88 -2.58
C ARG A 4 -56.65 28.70 -3.59
N LYS A 5 -56.05 27.51 -3.40
CA LYS A 5 -56.04 26.41 -2.40
C LYS A 5 -57.27 25.47 -2.41
N LYS A 6 -57.00 24.17 -2.70
CA LYS A 6 -57.58 22.88 -2.21
C LYS A 6 -58.89 22.33 -2.81
N GLN A 7 -58.85 21.10 -3.37
CA GLN A 7 -59.38 19.77 -2.87
C GLN A 7 -60.92 19.67 -3.00
N GLU A 8 -61.62 18.57 -3.33
CA GLU A 8 -61.41 17.11 -3.46
C GLU A 8 -62.71 16.53 -4.11
N GLU A 9 -62.64 15.34 -4.74
CA GLU A 9 -63.65 14.22 -4.83
C GLU A 9 -65.14 14.52 -5.14
N GLU A 10 -65.93 13.77 -5.94
CA GLU A 10 -66.09 12.32 -6.11
C GLU A 10 -67.16 12.00 -7.22
N LYS A 11 -67.03 10.84 -7.90
CA LYS A 11 -68.07 9.91 -8.47
C LYS A 11 -69.26 10.46 -9.32
N SER A 12 -69.60 9.94 -10.51
CA SER A 12 -70.05 8.55 -10.79
C SER A 12 -70.59 8.38 -12.24
N LYS A 13 -70.39 7.17 -12.82
CA LYS A 13 -71.23 6.34 -13.75
C LYS A 13 -71.76 6.99 -15.07
N GLU A 14 -71.87 6.35 -16.24
CA GLU A 14 -72.05 4.95 -16.67
C GLU A 14 -71.92 4.87 -18.22
N ASN A 15 -71.93 3.64 -18.76
CA ASN A 15 -72.02 3.20 -20.18
C ASN A 15 -70.69 2.90 -20.90
N SER A 16 -70.52 1.77 -21.60
CA SER A 16 -71.17 0.47 -21.60
C SER A 16 -70.28 -0.50 -22.40
N THR A 17 -70.33 -1.75 -21.96
CA THR A 17 -69.79 -3.01 -22.48
C THR A 17 -69.72 -3.17 -24.01
N LYS A 18 -68.58 -3.68 -24.52
CA LYS A 18 -68.56 -4.83 -25.45
C LYS A 18 -67.18 -5.49 -25.56
N GLU A 19 -67.24 -6.80 -25.59
CA GLU A 19 -66.21 -7.80 -25.35
C GLU A 19 -65.22 -8.03 -26.51
N GLU A 20 -64.06 -8.55 -26.08
CA GLU A 20 -63.25 -9.58 -26.74
C GLU A 20 -62.63 -9.33 -28.13
N LYS A 21 -61.30 -9.11 -28.10
CA LYS A 21 -60.35 -10.05 -28.70
C LYS A 21 -58.99 -9.95 -28.01
N THR A 22 -58.82 -10.78 -26.98
CA THR A 22 -57.57 -11.10 -26.31
C THR A 22 -56.58 -11.75 -27.29
N LYS A 23 -55.78 -10.95 -28.00
CA LYS A 23 -54.49 -11.41 -28.53
C LYS A 23 -53.48 -11.32 -27.40
N SER A 24 -53.39 -12.39 -26.61
CA SER A 24 -52.26 -12.62 -25.71
C SER A 24 -51.02 -12.89 -26.56
N THR A 25 -50.35 -11.82 -26.99
CA THR A 25 -48.96 -11.90 -27.43
C THR A 25 -48.14 -12.35 -26.22
N LYS A 26 -47.92 -13.67 -26.12
CA LYS A 26 -46.86 -14.25 -25.30
C LYS A 26 -45.59 -13.44 -25.61
N LYS A 27 -45.23 -12.52 -24.72
CA LYS A 27 -43.90 -11.90 -24.69
C LYS A 27 -42.92 -13.06 -24.55
N LYS A 28 -42.36 -13.49 -25.67
CA LYS A 28 -41.16 -14.30 -25.72
C LYS A 28 -40.16 -13.53 -24.86
N SER A 29 -39.78 -14.09 -23.70
CA SER A 29 -38.69 -13.53 -22.91
C SER A 29 -37.45 -13.63 -23.79
N THR A 30 -37.14 -12.54 -24.49
CA THR A 30 -35.87 -12.39 -25.19
C THR A 30 -34.83 -12.45 -24.09
N LYS A 31 -34.10 -13.58 -24.00
CA LYS A 31 -32.88 -13.66 -23.19
C LYS A 31 -32.05 -12.43 -23.52
N GLU A 32 -31.89 -11.54 -22.55
CA GLU A 32 -31.10 -10.33 -22.74
C GLU A 32 -29.69 -10.75 -23.13
N LYS A 33 -29.28 -10.41 -24.35
CA LYS A 33 -27.97 -10.78 -24.88
C LYS A 33 -26.96 -9.75 -24.39
N TYR A 34 -26.31 -10.07 -23.28
CA TYR A 34 -25.19 -9.29 -22.77
C TYR A 34 -23.93 -9.58 -23.61
N VAL A 35 -23.04 -8.60 -23.68
CA VAL A 35 -21.73 -8.76 -24.33
C VAL A 35 -20.85 -9.64 -23.44
N ASN A 36 -20.21 -10.66 -24.01
CA ASN A 36 -19.23 -11.50 -23.31
C ASN A 36 -17.87 -10.75 -23.27
N PRO A 37 -17.37 -10.33 -22.09
CA PRO A 37 -16.12 -9.59 -22.01
C PRO A 37 -14.88 -10.38 -22.42
N LEU A 38 -14.89 -11.71 -22.27
CA LEU A 38 -13.73 -12.56 -22.60
C LEU A 38 -13.56 -12.72 -24.12
N GLU A 39 -14.65 -12.94 -24.85
CA GLU A 39 -14.62 -12.93 -26.32
C GLU A 39 -14.18 -11.56 -26.86
N LEU A 40 -14.61 -10.48 -26.19
CA LEU A 40 -14.23 -9.13 -26.59
C LEU A 40 -12.76 -8.81 -26.27
N LEU A 41 -12.24 -9.37 -25.17
CA LEU A 41 -10.81 -9.28 -24.84
C LEU A 41 -9.99 -9.96 -25.93
N ASP A 42 -10.39 -11.14 -26.39
CA ASP A 42 -9.68 -11.85 -27.46
C ASP A 42 -9.57 -11.04 -28.75
N GLU A 43 -10.62 -10.30 -29.09
CA GLU A 43 -10.65 -9.43 -30.27
C GLU A 43 -9.74 -8.20 -30.11
N TYR A 44 -9.73 -7.58 -28.92
CA TYR A 44 -9.04 -6.31 -28.69
C TYR A 44 -7.68 -6.45 -28.00
N LEU A 45 -7.22 -7.68 -27.76
CA LEU A 45 -6.07 -7.97 -26.91
C LEU A 45 -4.82 -7.18 -27.30
N ASP A 46 -4.48 -7.16 -28.59
CA ASP A 46 -3.26 -6.51 -29.08
C ASP A 46 -3.34 -4.97 -28.92
N GLU A 47 -4.51 -4.36 -29.12
CA GLU A 47 -4.73 -2.93 -28.89
C GLU A 47 -4.62 -2.59 -27.40
N VAL A 48 -5.16 -3.46 -26.53
CA VAL A 48 -5.10 -3.29 -25.08
C VAL A 48 -3.67 -3.43 -24.57
N ILE A 49 -2.94 -4.47 -24.97
CA ILE A 49 -1.53 -4.70 -24.59
C ILE A 49 -0.68 -3.47 -24.93
N ASN A 50 -0.82 -2.97 -26.15
CA ASN A 50 -0.07 -1.80 -26.63
C ASN A 50 -0.47 -0.52 -25.88
N SER A 51 -1.76 -0.33 -25.62
CA SER A 51 -2.26 0.85 -24.92
C SER A 51 -1.87 0.88 -23.44
N LEU A 52 -1.81 -0.29 -22.80
CA LEU A 52 -1.30 -0.43 -21.43
C LEU A 52 0.24 -0.34 -21.37
N GLY A 53 0.92 -0.50 -22.51
CA GLY A 53 2.36 -0.45 -22.62
C GLY A 53 3.05 -1.66 -22.00
N ILE A 54 2.41 -2.84 -22.00
CA ILE A 54 2.90 -4.05 -21.32
C ILE A 54 3.41 -5.13 -22.30
N ALA A 55 3.51 -4.81 -23.60
CA ALA A 55 3.97 -5.74 -24.63
C ALA A 55 5.36 -6.33 -24.33
N TYR A 56 6.24 -5.52 -23.71
CA TYR A 56 7.61 -5.91 -23.38
C TYR A 56 7.71 -7.00 -22.31
N LEU A 57 6.62 -7.33 -21.60
CA LEU A 57 6.59 -8.47 -20.66
C LEU A 57 6.76 -9.82 -21.36
N ASN A 58 6.61 -9.84 -22.70
CA ASN A 58 6.83 -10.99 -23.58
C ASN A 58 6.10 -12.26 -23.11
N LEU A 59 4.84 -12.08 -22.68
CA LEU A 59 3.95 -13.20 -22.36
C LEU A 59 3.36 -13.75 -23.66
N ASP A 60 2.95 -15.02 -23.62
CA ASP A 60 2.12 -15.57 -24.69
C ASP A 60 0.71 -14.98 -24.65
N ARG A 61 -0.07 -15.22 -25.71
CA ARG A 61 -1.41 -14.64 -25.86
C ARG A 61 -2.31 -15.00 -24.67
N GLU A 62 -2.24 -16.25 -24.20
CA GLU A 62 -3.03 -16.72 -23.06
C GLU A 62 -2.55 -16.11 -21.73
N GLY A 63 -1.25 -15.94 -21.53
CA GLY A 63 -0.70 -15.24 -20.37
C GLY A 63 -1.17 -13.78 -20.28
N PHE A 64 -1.19 -13.05 -21.40
CA PHE A 64 -1.75 -11.69 -21.42
C PHE A 64 -3.25 -11.66 -21.15
N LYS A 65 -4.02 -12.62 -21.69
CA LYS A 65 -5.45 -12.71 -21.38
C LYS A 65 -5.67 -12.95 -19.89
N GLU A 66 -4.97 -13.90 -19.29
CA GLU A 66 -5.10 -14.20 -17.86
C GLU A 66 -4.73 -13.01 -16.98
N LEU A 67 -3.70 -12.26 -17.38
CA LEU A 67 -3.25 -11.05 -16.69
C LEU A 67 -4.30 -9.93 -16.71
N ILE A 68 -4.99 -9.73 -17.85
CA ILE A 68 -5.84 -8.56 -18.12
C ILE A 68 -7.34 -8.86 -17.94
N LYS A 69 -7.77 -10.12 -17.91
CA LYS A 69 -9.20 -10.51 -17.95
C LYS A 69 -10.06 -9.86 -16.88
N GLU A 70 -9.57 -9.75 -15.65
CA GLU A 70 -10.32 -9.22 -14.51
C GLU A 70 -10.57 -7.71 -14.68
N PRO A 71 -9.53 -6.86 -14.84
CA PRO A 71 -9.73 -5.44 -15.06
C PRO A 71 -10.47 -5.13 -16.37
N PHE A 72 -10.24 -5.92 -17.42
CA PHE A 72 -10.96 -5.75 -18.69
C PHE A 72 -12.47 -6.01 -18.53
N SER A 73 -12.83 -7.12 -17.88
CA SER A 73 -14.23 -7.46 -17.63
C SER A 73 -14.93 -6.39 -16.79
N ALA A 74 -14.25 -5.86 -15.77
CA ALA A 74 -14.75 -4.74 -14.98
C ALA A 74 -14.94 -3.47 -15.81
N ALA A 75 -14.01 -3.16 -16.73
CA ALA A 75 -14.10 -2.00 -17.61
C ALA A 75 -15.19 -2.11 -18.68
N VAL A 76 -15.51 -3.32 -19.14
CA VAL A 76 -16.65 -3.59 -20.05
C VAL A 76 -17.96 -3.39 -19.31
N GLY A 77 -18.12 -4.01 -18.14
CA GLY A 77 -19.34 -3.99 -17.33
C GLY A 77 -20.52 -4.73 -17.97
N GLU A 78 -21.72 -4.55 -17.42
CA GLU A 78 -22.95 -5.16 -17.93
C GLU A 78 -23.57 -4.30 -19.05
N VAL A 79 -23.04 -4.44 -20.27
CA VAL A 79 -23.52 -3.68 -21.44
C VAL A 79 -24.28 -4.55 -22.43
N LYS A 80 -25.36 -3.99 -22.97
CA LYS A 80 -26.21 -4.63 -24.00
C LYS A 80 -25.65 -4.47 -25.41
N SER A 81 -24.76 -3.51 -25.63
CA SER A 81 -24.11 -3.24 -26.92
C SER A 81 -22.60 -3.32 -26.79
N LYS A 82 -21.94 -3.80 -27.86
CA LYS A 82 -20.48 -3.96 -27.91
C LYS A 82 -19.79 -2.59 -27.83
N PRO A 83 -19.05 -2.30 -26.75
CA PRO A 83 -18.29 -1.06 -26.65
C PRO A 83 -17.11 -1.07 -27.63
N LYS A 84 -16.72 0.11 -28.08
CA LYS A 84 -15.49 0.29 -28.89
C LYS A 84 -14.27 0.04 -28.01
N SER A 85 -13.21 -0.51 -28.58
CA SER A 85 -11.93 -0.77 -27.89
C SER A 85 -11.41 0.46 -27.14
N ARG A 86 -11.36 1.62 -27.82
CA ARG A 86 -10.96 2.91 -27.23
C ARG A 86 -11.77 3.30 -25.99
N THR A 87 -13.07 2.98 -25.95
CA THR A 87 -13.91 3.27 -24.77
C THR A 87 -13.48 2.41 -23.57
N ILE A 88 -13.18 1.13 -23.79
CA ILE A 88 -12.73 0.21 -22.74
C ILE A 88 -11.34 0.62 -22.25
N ILE A 89 -10.43 0.92 -23.17
CA ILE A 89 -9.06 1.37 -22.86
C ILE A 89 -9.09 2.64 -22.00
N ASN A 90 -9.91 3.63 -22.35
CA ASN A 90 -10.06 4.84 -21.55
C ASN A 90 -10.56 4.55 -20.12
N ARG A 91 -11.47 3.57 -19.95
CA ARG A 91 -11.96 3.15 -18.63
C ARG A 91 -10.87 2.44 -17.83
N LEU A 92 -10.09 1.56 -18.46
CA LEU A 92 -8.93 0.92 -17.82
C LEU A 92 -7.92 1.95 -17.33
N LEU A 93 -7.61 2.94 -18.17
CA LEU A 93 -6.62 3.97 -17.87
C LEU A 93 -7.12 5.06 -16.91
N ALA A 94 -8.43 5.13 -16.65
CA ALA A 94 -9.00 6.11 -15.71
C ALA A 94 -8.41 5.98 -14.30
N ASN A 95 -7.99 4.77 -13.90
CA ASN A 95 -7.21 4.52 -12.70
C ASN A 95 -5.96 3.69 -13.03
N LYS A 96 -5.13 4.22 -13.94
CA LYS A 96 -3.91 3.56 -14.42
C LYS A 96 -3.02 3.09 -13.26
N GLU A 97 -2.89 3.91 -12.24
CA GLU A 97 -2.03 3.63 -11.09
C GLU A 97 -2.45 2.39 -10.30
N ALA A 98 -3.73 2.25 -9.95
CA ALA A 98 -4.22 1.05 -9.27
C ALA A 98 -4.26 -0.16 -10.21
N LEU A 99 -4.53 0.06 -11.50
CA LEU A 99 -4.46 -0.98 -12.51
C LEU A 99 -3.06 -1.58 -12.61
N MET A 100 -2.01 -0.75 -12.71
CA MET A 100 -0.64 -1.26 -12.82
C MET A 100 -0.19 -2.01 -11.57
N GLU A 101 -0.59 -1.55 -10.37
CA GLU A 101 -0.36 -2.29 -9.13
C GLU A 101 -1.04 -3.66 -9.14
N PHE A 102 -2.32 -3.71 -9.54
CA PHE A 102 -3.04 -4.95 -9.69
C PHE A 102 -2.34 -5.90 -10.70
N LEU A 103 -1.95 -5.38 -11.86
CA LEU A 103 -1.28 -6.17 -12.90
C LEU A 103 0.09 -6.67 -12.42
N ALA A 104 0.86 -5.88 -11.68
CA ALA A 104 2.14 -6.33 -11.11
C ALA A 104 1.98 -7.51 -10.16
N VAL A 105 1.01 -7.45 -9.24
CA VAL A 105 0.73 -8.55 -8.31
C VAL A 105 0.17 -9.76 -9.05
N LYS A 106 -0.72 -9.56 -10.02
CA LYS A 106 -1.30 -10.64 -10.83
C LYS A 106 -0.25 -11.30 -11.70
N LEU A 107 0.72 -10.56 -12.25
CA LEU A 107 1.81 -11.11 -13.06
C LEU A 107 2.55 -12.21 -12.30
N LEU A 108 2.88 -11.99 -11.02
CA LEU A 108 3.54 -12.98 -10.16
C LEU A 108 2.72 -14.27 -9.93
N ARG A 109 1.42 -14.27 -10.23
CA ARG A 109 0.55 -15.45 -10.18
C ARG A 109 0.41 -16.13 -11.54
N VAL A 110 0.64 -15.41 -12.63
CA VAL A 110 0.54 -15.90 -14.01
C VAL A 110 1.87 -16.51 -14.45
N VAL A 111 2.98 -15.86 -14.13
CA VAL A 111 4.32 -16.36 -14.46
C VAL A 111 4.88 -17.20 -13.31
N ASN A 112 5.83 -18.08 -13.62
CA ASN A 112 6.59 -18.78 -12.60
C ASN A 112 7.50 -17.78 -11.85
N PRO A 113 7.32 -17.55 -10.53
CA PRO A 113 8.12 -16.62 -9.74
C PRO A 113 9.64 -16.90 -9.77
N GLU A 114 10.04 -18.16 -10.00
CA GLU A 114 11.44 -18.55 -10.05
C GLU A 114 12.12 -18.16 -11.37
N LYS A 115 11.34 -17.95 -12.43
CA LYS A 115 11.83 -17.71 -13.80
C LYS A 115 11.42 -16.34 -14.34
N LEU A 116 11.26 -15.33 -13.47
CA LEU A 116 11.00 -13.97 -13.94
C LEU A 116 12.14 -13.49 -14.84
N THR A 117 11.76 -12.88 -15.96
CA THR A 117 12.71 -12.13 -16.80
C THR A 117 13.04 -10.79 -16.13
N ASN A 118 14.12 -10.14 -16.59
CA ASN A 118 14.50 -8.81 -16.12
C ASN A 118 13.36 -7.79 -16.31
N ASP A 119 12.71 -7.83 -17.47
CA ASP A 119 11.60 -6.95 -17.82
C ASP A 119 10.37 -7.14 -16.92
N GLN A 120 10.06 -8.40 -16.58
CA GLN A 120 8.97 -8.73 -15.66
C GLN A 120 9.28 -8.29 -14.24
N LEU A 121 10.53 -8.51 -13.78
CA LEU A 121 10.95 -8.07 -12.44
C LEU A 121 10.89 -6.55 -12.33
N GLU A 122 11.38 -5.85 -13.35
CA GLU A 122 11.34 -4.39 -13.44
C GLU A 122 9.90 -3.88 -13.37
N PHE A 123 9.00 -4.42 -14.19
CA PHE A 123 7.58 -4.06 -14.15
C PHE A 123 6.97 -4.25 -12.76
N VAL A 124 7.28 -5.35 -12.08
CA VAL A 124 6.78 -5.61 -10.73
C VAL A 124 7.33 -4.58 -9.76
N VAL A 125 8.65 -4.38 -9.70
CA VAL A 125 9.31 -3.46 -8.77
C VAL A 125 8.78 -2.03 -8.92
N PHE A 126 8.59 -1.54 -10.14
CA PHE A 126 8.09 -0.19 -10.38
C PHE A 126 6.61 0.01 -9.98
N ASN A 127 5.81 -1.05 -9.98
CA ASN A 127 4.36 -0.95 -9.81
C ASN A 127 3.84 -1.60 -8.52
N ILE A 128 4.68 -2.24 -7.71
CA ILE A 128 4.26 -3.07 -6.56
C ILE A 128 3.54 -2.29 -5.44
N LYS A 129 3.87 -1.00 -5.25
CA LYS A 129 3.25 -0.09 -4.28
C LYS A 129 2.96 -0.75 -2.92
N SER A 130 1.69 -0.87 -2.53
CA SER A 130 1.28 -1.32 -1.18
C SER A 130 1.56 -2.81 -0.94
N ALA A 131 1.59 -3.61 -2.00
CA ALA A 131 1.92 -5.03 -1.93
C ALA A 131 3.40 -5.29 -1.57
N ILE A 132 4.24 -4.25 -1.51
CA ILE A 132 5.63 -4.37 -1.07
C ILE A 132 5.73 -4.87 0.38
N LYS A 133 4.71 -4.65 1.22
CA LYS A 133 4.72 -5.15 2.61
C LYS A 133 4.87 -6.67 2.66
N ASP A 134 4.17 -7.37 1.78
CA ASP A 134 4.17 -8.83 1.73
C ASP A 134 5.30 -9.37 0.85
N LEU A 135 5.59 -8.68 -0.27
CA LEU A 135 6.50 -9.16 -1.30
C LEU A 135 7.92 -8.59 -1.20
N GLY A 136 8.15 -7.58 -0.37
CA GLY A 136 9.43 -6.87 -0.23
C GLY A 136 10.64 -7.78 0.03
N PRO A 137 10.58 -8.71 1.00
CA PRO A 137 11.70 -9.64 1.27
C PRO A 137 12.06 -10.49 0.05
N TRP A 138 11.04 -11.04 -0.63
CA TRP A 138 11.22 -11.88 -1.80
C TRP A 138 11.72 -11.08 -3.01
N LEU A 139 11.19 -9.87 -3.25
CA LEU A 139 11.64 -8.99 -4.31
C LEU A 139 13.09 -8.56 -4.12
N TYR A 140 13.49 -8.23 -2.88
CA TYR A 140 14.88 -7.91 -2.56
C TYR A 140 15.81 -9.09 -2.85
N GLU A 141 15.41 -10.31 -2.44
CA GLU A 141 16.18 -11.51 -2.74
C GLU A 141 16.33 -11.73 -4.25
N LYS A 142 15.25 -11.57 -5.02
CA LYS A 142 15.29 -11.69 -6.49
C LYS A 142 16.18 -10.63 -7.15
N CYS A 143 16.10 -9.37 -6.71
CA CYS A 143 16.98 -8.32 -7.21
C CYS A 143 18.45 -8.65 -6.92
N ASN A 144 18.75 -9.16 -5.72
CA ASN A 144 20.11 -9.53 -5.35
C ASN A 144 20.61 -10.76 -6.12
N GLN A 145 19.75 -11.77 -6.34
CA GLN A 145 20.06 -12.96 -7.17
C GLN A 145 20.40 -12.58 -8.62
N LEU A 146 19.67 -11.62 -9.20
CA LEU A 146 19.89 -11.13 -10.57
C LEU A 146 20.87 -9.95 -10.65
N ASN A 147 21.49 -9.56 -9.53
CA ASN A 147 22.41 -8.42 -9.42
C ASN A 147 21.84 -7.08 -9.96
N ARG A 148 20.53 -6.84 -9.77
CA ARG A 148 19.83 -5.61 -10.16
C ARG A 148 19.80 -4.59 -9.03
N LYS A 149 20.95 -3.98 -8.75
CA LYS A 149 21.10 -2.96 -7.68
C LYS A 149 20.27 -1.70 -7.93
N ASP A 150 20.06 -1.36 -9.19
CA ASP A 150 19.15 -0.30 -9.63
C ASP A 150 17.71 -0.53 -9.14
N LEU A 151 17.23 -1.77 -9.19
CA LEU A 151 15.89 -2.12 -8.69
C LEU A 151 15.83 -2.15 -7.16
N GLU A 152 16.94 -2.47 -6.48
CA GLU A 152 16.99 -2.39 -5.01
C GLU A 152 16.80 -0.95 -4.50
N ASP A 153 17.33 0.06 -5.20
CA ASP A 153 17.12 1.47 -4.86
C ASP A 153 15.64 1.88 -4.99
N ILE A 154 14.97 1.42 -6.06
CA ILE A 154 13.54 1.65 -6.26
C ILE A 154 12.76 0.99 -5.14
N LEU A 155 13.04 -0.28 -4.82
CA LEU A 155 12.39 -0.98 -3.71
C LEU A 155 12.58 -0.24 -2.37
N ARG A 156 13.77 0.31 -2.09
CA ARG A 156 14.00 1.12 -0.88
C ARG A 156 13.10 2.34 -0.84
N SER A 157 12.97 3.06 -1.97
CA SER A 157 12.08 4.22 -2.07
C SER A 157 10.61 3.82 -1.89
N THR A 158 10.15 2.78 -2.59
CA THR A 158 8.79 2.26 -2.47
C THR A 158 8.49 1.77 -1.03
N TRP A 159 9.45 1.13 -0.37
CA TRP A 159 9.30 0.68 1.02
C TRP A 159 9.19 1.85 1.99
N ALA A 160 9.92 2.94 1.77
CA ALA A 160 9.79 4.12 2.61
C ALA A 160 8.40 4.78 2.52
N THR A 161 7.74 4.67 1.36
CA THR A 161 6.38 5.21 1.16
C THR A 161 5.29 4.24 1.62
N TYR A 162 5.40 2.96 1.27
CA TYR A 162 4.31 2.00 1.40
C TYR A 162 4.61 0.84 2.36
N GLY A 163 5.85 0.66 2.78
CA GLY A 163 6.29 -0.46 3.62
C GLY A 163 5.91 -0.33 5.09
N ILE A 164 6.42 -1.25 5.90
CA ILE A 164 6.37 -1.13 7.36
C ILE A 164 7.54 -0.22 7.75
N ASN A 165 7.26 1.07 7.81
CA ASN A 165 8.28 2.09 7.93
C ASN A 165 8.88 2.10 9.35
N SER A 166 10.11 1.63 9.51
CA SER A 166 10.82 1.62 10.79
C SER A 166 11.75 2.84 10.92
N PRO A 167 11.85 3.50 12.09
CA PRO A 167 12.78 4.61 12.31
C PRO A 167 14.25 4.19 12.19
N VAL A 168 14.54 2.89 12.08
CA VAL A 168 15.89 2.33 12.03
C VAL A 168 16.16 1.70 10.66
N LYS A 169 17.16 2.26 9.96
CA LYS A 169 17.67 1.73 8.69
C LYS A 169 18.53 0.50 8.92
N CYS A 170 18.29 -0.56 8.15
CA CYS A 170 19.11 -1.76 8.17
C CYS A 170 20.50 -1.48 7.59
N PRO A 171 21.60 -1.78 8.30
CA PRO A 171 22.95 -1.54 7.80
C PRO A 171 23.35 -2.48 6.65
N LYS A 172 22.65 -3.61 6.48
CA LYS A 172 22.94 -4.61 5.44
C LYS A 172 22.26 -4.29 4.10
N CYS A 173 20.93 -4.13 4.09
CA CYS A 173 20.17 -3.90 2.86
C CYS A 173 19.78 -2.43 2.63
N GLY A 174 19.93 -1.57 3.63
CA GLY A 174 19.60 -0.15 3.53
C GLY A 174 18.11 0.18 3.63
N PHE A 175 17.23 -0.78 3.89
CA PHE A 175 15.80 -0.51 4.11
C PHE A 175 15.55 -0.09 5.57
N ASN A 176 14.73 0.92 5.78
CA ASN A 176 14.04 1.29 7.02
C ASN A 176 13.06 0.19 7.46
N SER A 177 13.62 -0.91 7.93
CA SER A 177 12.93 -2.20 8.09
C SER A 177 13.46 -3.03 9.26
N ILE A 178 14.32 -2.48 10.13
CA ILE A 178 14.65 -3.16 11.38
C ILE A 178 13.40 -3.14 12.25
N MET A 179 13.01 -4.27 12.82
CA MET A 179 11.86 -4.43 13.70
C MET A 179 12.29 -4.35 15.18
N PRO A 180 11.36 -4.17 16.13
CA PRO A 180 11.68 -4.08 17.56
C PRO A 180 12.46 -5.27 18.13
N ASP A 181 12.37 -6.45 17.51
CA ASP A 181 13.17 -7.64 17.83
C ASP A 181 14.61 -7.59 17.27
N LEU A 182 15.01 -6.45 16.71
CA LEU A 182 16.30 -6.17 16.07
C LEU A 182 16.56 -6.94 14.77
N SER A 183 15.55 -7.61 14.22
CA SER A 183 15.64 -8.29 12.93
C SER A 183 15.23 -7.36 11.79
N CYS A 184 15.87 -7.50 10.63
CA CYS A 184 15.44 -6.81 9.42
C CYS A 184 14.30 -7.56 8.75
N TYR A 185 13.15 -6.91 8.56
CA TYR A 185 12.02 -7.51 7.88
C TYR A 185 12.35 -7.93 6.43
N ILE A 186 13.17 -7.14 5.73
CA ILE A 186 13.53 -7.38 4.32
C ILE A 186 14.60 -8.47 4.17
N CYS A 187 15.81 -8.24 4.68
CA CYS A 187 16.96 -9.12 4.43
C CYS A 187 17.24 -10.13 5.55
N LYS A 188 16.40 -10.14 6.60
CA LYS A 188 16.46 -11.06 7.74
C LYS A 188 17.74 -11.01 8.58
N SER A 189 18.63 -10.03 8.36
CA SER A 189 19.79 -9.81 9.23
C SER A 189 19.34 -9.34 10.60
N VAL A 190 20.01 -9.81 11.65
CA VAL A 190 19.79 -9.34 13.04
C VAL A 190 20.92 -8.39 13.42
N ILE A 191 20.58 -7.25 14.04
CA ILE A 191 21.55 -6.33 14.61
C ILE A 191 21.62 -6.49 16.13
N SER A 192 22.76 -6.15 16.71
CA SER A 192 22.91 -6.08 18.16
C SER A 192 22.32 -4.79 18.73
N MET A 193 21.98 -4.80 20.01
CA MET A 193 21.60 -3.58 20.75
C MET A 193 22.68 -2.49 20.64
N LYS A 194 23.97 -2.87 20.64
CA LYS A 194 25.07 -1.92 20.43
C LYS A 194 24.95 -1.20 19.08
N GLN A 195 24.74 -1.94 17.99
CA GLN A 195 24.56 -1.37 16.66
C GLN A 195 23.31 -0.50 16.57
N LEU A 196 22.20 -0.91 17.19
CA LEU A 196 20.99 -0.08 17.25
C LEU A 196 21.29 1.29 17.85
N LYS A 197 22.01 1.31 18.98
CA LYS A 197 22.35 2.58 19.66
C LYS A 197 23.30 3.46 18.85
N GLU A 198 24.22 2.86 18.11
CA GLU A 198 25.12 3.56 17.19
C GLU A 198 24.33 4.21 16.05
N ILE A 199 23.36 3.49 15.47
CA ILE A 199 22.47 4.01 14.41
C ILE A 199 21.61 5.17 14.92
N ILE A 200 21.05 5.04 16.14
CA ILE A 200 20.21 6.09 16.75
C ILE A 200 21.06 7.30 17.17
N GLY A 201 22.31 7.09 17.59
CA GLY A 201 23.10 8.13 18.24
C GLY A 201 22.55 8.45 19.64
N VAL A 202 22.41 7.42 20.49
CA VAL A 202 21.70 7.53 21.80
C VAL A 202 22.13 8.71 22.65
N ILE A 203 23.43 9.00 22.74
CA ILE A 203 23.92 10.10 23.59
C ILE A 203 23.42 11.45 23.09
N SER A 204 23.58 11.75 21.80
CA SER A 204 23.12 13.03 21.23
C SER A 204 21.60 13.14 21.28
N VAL A 205 20.89 12.07 20.89
CA VAL A 205 19.42 12.06 20.89
C VAL A 205 18.85 12.30 22.29
N LEU A 206 19.44 11.74 23.34
CA LEU A 206 18.98 11.97 24.71
C LEU A 206 19.39 13.35 25.25
N GLN A 207 20.53 13.90 24.82
CA GLN A 207 20.91 15.28 25.15
C GLN A 207 19.94 16.29 24.52
N ASP A 208 19.59 16.09 23.25
CA ASP A 208 18.59 16.92 22.56
C ASP A 208 17.21 16.78 23.24
N TYR A 209 16.86 15.56 23.66
CA TYR A 209 15.61 15.31 24.38
C TYR A 209 15.54 16.03 25.74
N TYR A 210 16.67 16.18 26.45
CA TYR A 210 16.72 16.91 27.72
C TYR A 210 16.26 18.36 27.58
N GLU A 211 16.61 19.02 26.48
CA GLU A 211 16.18 20.40 26.21
C GLU A 211 14.66 20.52 26.03
N PHE A 212 14.01 19.44 25.60
CA PHE A 212 12.56 19.37 25.41
C PHE A 212 11.82 18.93 26.67
N ASP A 213 12.29 17.89 27.36
CA ASP A 213 11.64 17.31 28.55
C ASP A 213 12.66 16.81 29.58
N LYS A 214 12.99 17.70 30.53
CA LYS A 214 13.92 17.42 31.62
C LYS A 214 13.41 16.35 32.59
N GLU A 215 12.10 16.26 32.82
CA GLU A 215 11.51 15.29 33.74
C GLU A 215 11.54 13.89 33.12
N GLY A 216 11.13 13.77 31.85
CA GLY A 216 11.24 12.54 31.08
C GLY A 216 12.70 12.07 30.96
N PHE A 217 13.64 12.97 30.74
CA PHE A 217 15.06 12.64 30.72
C PHE A 217 15.56 12.08 32.07
N LYS A 218 15.17 12.72 33.19
CA LYS A 218 15.49 12.23 34.55
C LYS A 218 14.90 10.84 34.80
N GLU A 219 13.69 10.59 34.31
CA GLU A 219 13.06 9.27 34.37
C GLU A 219 13.89 8.22 33.63
N ILE A 220 14.29 8.51 32.38
CA ILE A 220 15.12 7.63 31.55
C ILE A 220 16.44 7.30 32.25
N LEU A 221 17.11 8.29 32.85
CA LEU A 221 18.33 8.08 33.62
C LEU A 221 18.12 7.14 34.81
N THR A 222 17.03 7.34 35.53
CA THR A 222 16.69 6.58 36.74
C THR A 222 16.34 5.13 36.41
N LYS A 223 15.49 4.92 35.40
CA LYS A 223 15.04 3.59 34.96
C LYS A 223 16.11 2.87 34.14
N GLY A 224 16.94 3.62 33.43
CA GLY A 224 18.04 3.09 32.63
C GLY A 224 17.63 2.54 31.27
N TYR A 225 16.46 2.90 30.77
CA TYR A 225 16.01 2.57 29.42
C TYR A 225 15.01 3.63 28.95
N PHE A 226 14.77 3.64 27.64
CA PHE A 226 13.76 4.46 27.00
C PHE A 226 13.20 3.71 25.79
N TYR A 227 12.12 4.25 25.23
CA TYR A 227 11.55 3.78 23.99
C TYR A 227 11.88 4.72 22.83
N TYR A 228 12.17 4.19 21.65
CA TYR A 228 12.46 4.97 20.46
C TYR A 228 11.46 4.64 19.36
N SER A 229 10.88 5.66 18.73
CA SER A 229 9.96 5.52 17.59
C SER A 229 10.23 6.63 16.56
N TRP A 230 9.38 6.74 15.52
CA TRP A 230 9.41 7.88 14.60
C TRP A 230 9.17 9.23 15.27
N ASP A 231 8.47 9.25 16.40
CA ASP A 231 8.24 10.46 17.20
C ASP A 231 9.46 10.82 18.07
N GLY A 232 10.51 10.01 18.03
CA GLY A 232 11.74 10.18 18.79
C GLY A 232 11.73 9.43 20.12
N VAL A 233 12.27 10.08 21.15
CA VAL A 233 12.47 9.49 22.49
C VAL A 233 11.17 9.52 23.28
N ILE A 234 10.81 8.38 23.84
CA ILE A 234 9.64 8.19 24.71
C ILE A 234 10.13 7.63 26.07
N PRO A 235 9.93 8.35 27.18
CA PRO A 235 10.32 7.88 28.50
C PRO A 235 9.38 6.76 28.99
N PRO A 236 9.83 5.89 29.91
CA PRO A 236 9.08 4.68 30.29
C PRO A 236 7.66 4.90 30.81
N GLY A 237 7.40 6.01 31.50
CA GLY A 237 6.12 6.35 32.11
C GLY A 237 5.13 7.02 31.17
N LYS A 238 5.54 7.40 29.95
CA LYS A 238 4.64 7.95 28.93
C LYS A 238 4.00 6.85 28.10
N SER A 239 2.76 7.11 27.66
CA SER A 239 2.07 6.24 26.73
C SER A 239 2.87 6.12 25.43
N LYS A 240 3.06 4.89 24.97
CA LYS A 240 3.64 4.60 23.65
C LYS A 240 2.65 5.16 22.61
N SER A 241 3.08 6.12 21.79
CA SER A 241 2.19 6.81 20.85
C SER A 241 1.59 5.83 19.83
N SER A 242 0.26 5.70 19.84
CA SER A 242 -0.58 4.92 18.91
C SER A 242 -0.22 3.42 18.74
N ASP A 243 -1.22 2.55 18.73
CA ASP A 243 -1.06 1.09 18.54
C ASP A 243 -0.39 0.66 17.21
N LEU A 244 -0.12 1.62 16.31
CA LEU A 244 0.42 1.39 14.97
C LEU A 244 1.91 1.77 14.83
N SER A 245 2.54 2.37 15.85
CA SER A 245 3.94 2.78 15.75
C SER A 245 4.90 1.65 16.17
N LEU A 246 6.00 1.48 15.43
CA LEU A 246 7.08 0.59 15.85
C LEU A 246 7.88 1.25 16.96
N VAL A 247 7.98 0.56 18.09
CA VAL A 247 8.64 1.06 19.30
C VAL A 247 9.79 0.14 19.70
N PHE A 248 10.97 0.71 19.84
CA PHE A 248 12.20 0.02 20.23
C PHE A 248 12.49 0.27 21.70
N GLU A 249 12.64 -0.77 22.52
CA GLU A 249 13.16 -0.61 23.87
C GLU A 249 14.69 -0.53 23.82
N VAL A 250 15.25 0.60 24.25
CA VAL A 250 16.69 0.86 24.25
C VAL A 250 17.20 0.92 25.69
N ILE A 251 17.97 -0.09 26.08
CA ILE A 251 18.51 -0.23 27.44
C ILE A 251 19.86 0.46 27.53
N LEU A 252 20.03 1.42 28.45
CA LEU A 252 21.29 2.13 28.67
C LEU A 252 22.33 1.27 29.39
N ASN A 253 23.55 1.23 28.85
CA ASN A 253 24.67 0.61 29.55
C ASN A 253 25.29 1.56 30.60
N LYS A 254 26.24 1.06 31.36
CA LYS A 254 26.90 1.81 32.44
C LYS A 254 27.57 3.09 31.92
N ASP A 255 28.35 2.97 30.84
CA ASP A 255 29.11 4.09 30.27
C ASP A 255 28.19 5.21 29.74
N GLU A 256 27.08 4.84 29.10
CA GLU A 256 26.05 5.77 28.62
C GLU A 256 25.40 6.51 29.79
N LYS A 257 25.00 5.78 30.84
CA LYS A 257 24.45 6.39 32.06
C LYS A 257 25.44 7.35 32.71
N GLU A 258 26.71 6.99 32.80
CA GLU A 258 27.74 7.87 33.35
C GLU A 258 27.91 9.16 32.54
N LYS A 259 27.94 9.06 31.20
CA LYS A 259 28.02 10.23 30.31
C LYS A 259 26.79 11.13 30.46
N LEU A 260 25.60 10.56 30.45
CA LEU A 260 24.34 11.30 30.57
C LEU A 260 24.16 11.91 31.97
N ASN A 261 24.61 11.24 33.03
CA ASN A 261 24.63 11.81 34.38
C ASN A 261 25.58 13.02 34.47
N LYS A 262 26.79 12.93 33.92
CA LYS A 262 27.72 14.08 33.88
C LYS A 262 27.09 15.28 33.16
N PHE A 263 26.43 15.02 32.03
CA PHE A 263 25.68 16.04 31.30
C PHE A 263 24.56 16.64 32.17
N TYR A 264 23.73 15.80 32.79
CA TYR A 264 22.62 16.22 33.64
C TYR A 264 23.07 17.09 34.82
N THR A 265 24.14 16.70 35.51
CA THR A 265 24.68 17.48 36.62
C THR A 265 25.22 18.81 36.14
N ALA A 266 25.99 18.85 35.05
CA ALA A 266 26.55 20.09 34.50
C ALA A 266 25.45 21.12 34.14
N HIS A 267 24.30 20.66 33.67
CA HIS A 267 23.18 21.53 33.24
C HIS A 267 22.15 21.81 34.34
N ASN A 268 22.31 21.24 35.54
CA ASN A 268 21.46 21.51 36.72
C ASN A 268 22.22 22.12 37.89
N ILE A 269 23.52 22.42 37.76
CA ILE A 269 24.23 23.25 38.73
C ILE A 269 23.70 24.69 38.55
N PRO A 270 23.08 25.30 39.58
CA PRO A 270 22.70 26.71 39.50
C PRO A 270 23.97 27.54 39.25
N ALA A 271 23.91 28.46 38.28
CA ALA A 271 24.95 29.46 38.10
C ALA A 271 25.15 30.14 39.46
N GLN A 272 26.34 30.00 40.04
CA GLN A 272 26.68 30.66 41.29
C GLN A 272 26.62 32.17 41.04
N SER A 273 25.53 32.78 41.53
CA SER A 273 25.37 34.22 41.70
C SER A 273 26.15 34.71 42.91
#